data_AF-A0A0E3SEG8-F1
#
_entry.id   AF-A0A0E3SEG8-F1
#
_cell.length_a   1.000
_cell.length_b   1.000
_cell.length_c   1.000
_cell.angle_alpha   90.00
_cell.angle_beta   90.00
_cell.angle_gamma   90.00
#
_symmetry.space_group_name_H-M   'P 1'
#
loop_
_entity.id
_entity.type
_entity.pdbx_description
1 polymer ?
#
loop_
_entity_poly.entity_id
_entity_poly.type
_entity_poly.pdbx_seq_one_letter_code
_entity_poly.pdbx_strand_id
1 'polypeptide(L)' 'MPKDTEKILGGPAAILLLVGVVLSVILFYFMFQFAEQENLFMVLLTAVLISIISIAVAKGLVSIYKYK' A
#
# COMPACT_ATOMS: atom_id res chain seq x y z
N MET A 1 -23.65 -16.23 16.18
CA MET A 1 -23.01 -15.05 16.80
C MET A 1 -22.27 -14.27 15.71
N PRO A 2 -22.92 -13.32 15.01
CA PRO A 2 -22.22 -12.39 14.12
C PRO A 2 -22.47 -10.98 14.65
N LYS A 3 -21.61 -10.52 15.54
CA LYS A 3 -21.56 -9.13 15.97
C LYS A 3 -20.15 -8.65 15.71
N ASP A 4 -20.05 -7.51 15.03
CA ASP A 4 -18.92 -6.57 15.12
C ASP A 4 -17.85 -6.61 14.01
N THR A 5 -18.12 -7.13 12.81
CA THR A 5 -17.30 -6.80 11.62
C THR A 5 -17.64 -5.41 11.03
N GLU A 6 -18.66 -4.73 11.58
CA GLU A 6 -19.21 -3.46 11.06
C GLU A 6 -18.64 -2.17 11.70
N LYS A 7 -17.52 -2.22 12.42
CA LYS A 7 -16.69 -1.01 12.55
C LYS A 7 -15.71 -0.97 11.39
N ILE A 8 -16.30 -0.74 10.22
CA ILE A 8 -15.65 -0.28 8.99
C ILE A 8 -14.54 0.68 9.42
N LEU A 9 -13.30 0.33 9.09
CA LEU A 9 -12.14 1.21 9.14
C LEU A 9 -12.64 2.63 8.83
N GLY A 10 -12.58 3.56 9.80
CA GLY A 10 -13.26 4.86 9.65
C GLY A 10 -12.93 5.47 8.29
N GLY A 11 -13.90 6.11 7.62
CA GLY A 11 -13.79 6.55 6.21
C GLY A 11 -12.39 6.96 5.73
N PRO A 12 -11.64 7.80 6.48
CA PRO A 12 -10.26 8.17 6.15
C PRO A 12 -9.29 6.99 6.00
N ALA A 13 -9.38 5.97 6.85
CA ALA A 13 -8.54 4.77 6.82
C ALA A 13 -8.87 3.87 5.61
N ALA A 14 -10.16 3.73 5.27
CA ALA A 14 -10.57 2.96 4.09
C ALA A 14 -10.07 3.60 2.79
N ILE A 15 -10.14 4.94 2.68
CA ILE A 15 -9.61 5.69 1.55
C ILE A 15 -8.09 5.53 1.45
N LEU A 16 -7.38 5.64 2.58
CA LEU A 16 -5.92 5.49 2.60
C LEU A 16 -5.48 4.08 2.14
N LEU A 17 -6.18 3.04 2.58
CA LEU A 17 -5.92 1.67 2.11
C LEU A 17 -6.16 1.53 0.62
N LEU A 18 -7.28 2.05 0.11
CA LEU A 18 -7.64 1.92 -1.31
C LEU A 18 -6.57 2.60 -2.19
N VAL A 19 -6.15 3.81 -1.82
CA VAL A 19 -5.06 4.53 -2.49
C VAL A 19 -3.74 3.73 -2.41
N GLY A 20 -3.42 3.19 -1.23
CA GLY A 20 -2.21 2.37 -1.04
C GLY A 20 -2.19 1.12 -1.92
N VAL A 21 -3.32 0.43 -2.05
CA VAL A 21 -3.46 -0.75 -2.92
C VAL A 21 -3.30 -0.36 -4.39
N VAL A 22 -4.00 0.68 -4.85
CA VAL A 22 -3.90 1.14 -6.25
C VAL A 22 -2.45 1.52 -6.61
N LEU A 23 -1.78 2.28 -5.74
CA LEU A 23 -0.36 2.63 -5.94
C LEU A 23 0.54 1.40 -5.97
N SER A 24 0.29 0.42 -5.10
CA SER A 24 1.09 -0.81 -5.06
C SER A 24 0.93 -1.63 -6.35
N VAL A 25 -0.29 -1.78 -6.86
CA VAL A 25 -0.55 -2.49 -8.13
C VAL A 25 0.19 -1.83 -9.29
N ILE A 26 0.16 -0.50 -9.36
CA ILE A 26 0.87 0.26 -10.41
C ILE A 26 2.38 0.03 -10.32
N LEU A 27 2.95 0.04 -9.11
CA LEU A 27 4.39 -0.20 -8.92
C LEU A 27 4.79 -1.63 -9.24
N PHE A 28 3.96 -2.63 -8.88
CA PHE A 28 4.20 -4.01 -9.27
C PHE A 28 4.16 -4.20 -10.78
N TYR A 29 3.24 -3.53 -11.47
CA TYR A 29 3.19 -3.53 -12.94
C TYR A 29 4.51 -3.01 -13.54
N PHE A 30 5.00 -1.87 -13.05
CA PHE A 30 6.30 -1.34 -13.51
C PHE A 30 7.47 -2.25 -13.15
N MET A 31 7.48 -2.83 -11.95
CA MET A 31 8.51 -3.78 -11.54
C MET A 31 8.58 -4.99 -12.48
N PHE A 32 7.43 -5.54 -12.89
CA PHE A 32 7.38 -6.63 -13.87
C PHE A 32 7.85 -6.17 -15.25
N GLN A 33 7.44 -4.99 -15.70
CA GLN A 33 7.91 -4.43 -16.96
C GLN A 33 9.44 -4.22 -16.98
N PHE A 34 10.05 -3.84 -15.86
CA PHE A 34 11.51 -3.73 -15.74
C PHE A 34 12.21 -5.09 -15.65
N ALA A 35 11.55 -6.09 -15.07
CA ALA A 35 12.06 -7.45 -15.05
C ALA A 35 12.12 -8.05 -16.46
N GLU A 36 11.10 -7.81 -17.28
CA GLU A 36 11.08 -8.20 -18.70
C GLU A 36 12.17 -7.49 -19.52
N GLN A 37 12.56 -6.28 -19.14
CA GLN A 37 13.68 -5.54 -19.74
C GLN A 37 15.05 -5.97 -19.19
N GLU A 38 15.11 -7.00 -18.35
CA GLU A 38 16.32 -7.47 -17.65
C GLU A 38 17.02 -6.36 -16.83
N ASN A 39 16.28 -5.32 -16.44
CA ASN A 39 16.81 -4.16 -15.72
C ASN A 39 16.74 -4.39 -14.21
N LEU A 40 17.69 -5.17 -13.69
CA LEU A 40 17.77 -5.52 -12.27
C LEU A 40 17.77 -4.29 -11.34
N PHE A 41 18.47 -3.22 -11.72
CA PHE A 41 18.55 -2.02 -10.90
C PHE A 41 17.18 -1.37 -10.70
N MET A 42 16.39 -1.24 -11.77
CA MET A 42 15.04 -0.67 -11.68
C MET A 42 14.06 -1.59 -10.93
N VAL A 43 14.22 -2.91 -11.06
CA VAL A 43 13.45 -3.87 -10.26
C VAL A 43 13.73 -3.71 -8.76
N LEU A 44 15.00 -3.59 -8.37
CA LEU A 44 15.36 -3.37 -6.96
C LEU A 44 14.87 -2.01 -6.46
N LEU A 45 15.00 -0.96 -7.27
CA LEU A 45 14.52 0.38 -6.92
C LEU A 45 13.00 0.40 -6.71
N THR A 46 12.24 -0.24 -7.61
CA THR A 46 10.77 -0.33 -7.50
C THR A 46 10.36 -1.17 -6.29
N ALA A 47 11.04 -2.27 -5.98
CA ALA A 47 10.79 -3.06 -4.77
C ALA A 47 11.00 -2.23 -3.47
N VAL A 48 12.05 -1.40 -3.44
CA VAL A 48 12.30 -0.47 -2.32
C VAL A 48 11.19 0.57 -2.21
N LEU A 49 10.72 1.14 -3.33
CA LEU A 49 9.61 2.09 -3.34
C LEU A 49 8.31 1.47 -2.82
N ILE A 50 7.98 0.24 -3.23
CA ILE A 50 6.81 -0.50 -2.71
C ILE A 50 6.91 -0.67 -1.19
N SER A 51 8.10 -1.01 -0.68
CA SER A 51 8.34 -1.15 0.75
C SER A 51 8.13 0.16 1.51
N ILE A 52 8.63 1.27 0.98
CA ILE A 52 8.45 2.62 1.57
C ILE A 52 6.96 2.99 1.61
N ILE A 53 6.22 2.78 0.52
CA ILE A 53 4.79 3.07 0.47
C ILE A 53 4.02 2.20 1.47
N SER A 54 4.37 0.92 1.57
CA SER A 54 3.73 0.01 2.54
C SER A 54 3.93 0.50 3.99
N ILE A 55 5.13 0.94 4.32
CA ILE A 55 5.43 1.54 5.64
C ILE A 55 4.64 2.85 5.84
N ALA A 56 4.57 3.70 4.81
CA ALA A 56 3.84 4.97 4.87
C ALA A 56 2.34 4.74 5.10
N VAL A 57 1.72 3.79 4.39
CA VAL A 57 0.32 3.40 4.59
C VAL A 57 0.12 2.85 6.00
N ALA A 58 0.98 1.94 6.47
CA ALA A 58 0.89 1.39 7.82
C ALA A 58 0.97 2.50 8.89
N LYS A 59 1.96 3.41 8.78
CA LYS A 59 2.09 4.56 9.68
C LYS A 59 0.88 5.50 9.60
N GLY A 60 0.36 5.75 8.40
CA GLY A 60 -0.82 6.58 8.19
C GLY A 60 -2.06 5.99 8.86
N LEU A 61 -2.27 4.67 8.75
CA LEU A 61 -3.37 3.98 9.42
C LEU A 61 -3.25 4.04 10.94
N VAL A 62 -2.05 3.81 11.48
CA VAL A 62 -1.79 3.92 12.93
C VAL A 62 -2.06 5.34 13.41
N SER A 63 -1.67 6.36 12.64
CA SER A 63 -1.94 7.76 12.97
C SER A 63 -3.45 8.04 12.99
N ILE A 64 -4.18 7.64 11.95
CA ILE A 64 -5.65 7.81 11.88
C ILE A 64 -6.34 7.13 13.06
N TYR A 65 -5.87 5.94 13.46
CA TYR A 65 -6.42 5.24 14.62
C TYR A 65 -6.12 5.97 15.94
N LYS A 66 -4.90 6.50 16.11
CA LYS A 66 -4.46 7.17 17.34
C LYS A 66 -5.12 8.53 17.58
N TYR A 67 -5.54 9.21 16.50
CA TYR A 67 -6.21 10.52 16.55
C TYR A 67 -7.75 10.44 16.41
N LYS A 68 -8.32 9.23 16.45
CA LYS A 68 -9.77 8.99 16.44
C LYS A 68 -10.30 8.79 17.86
#